data_AF-A0A0R2G848-F1
#
_entry.id   AF-A0A0R2G848-F1
#
_cell.length_a   1.000
_cell.length_b   1.000
_cell.length_c   1.000
_cell.angle_alpha   90.00
_cell.angle_beta   90.00
_cell.angle_gamma   90.00
#
_symmetry.space_group_name_H-M   'P 1'
#
loop_
_entity.id
_entity.type
_entity.pdbx_description
1 polymer ?
#
loop_
_entity_poly.entity_id
_entity_poly.type
_entity_poly.pdbx_seq_one_letter_code
_entity_poly.pdbx_strand_id
1 'polypeptide(L)'
;MVDDYQGAADKEKTEQASHDDQADARSNQGLTDENAHMQAVRQRINELAAKAKSDAGLTEAETKERAELRQEFLANFKKAFQSQVEMMQVFDKEGNEVTPDKVRKIQREKGLRDN
;
A
#
# COMPACT_ATOMS: atom_id res chain seq x y z
N MET A 1 -27.01 8.49 -49.30
CA MET A 1 -27.54 9.44 -48.31
C MET A 1 -27.12 8.88 -46.97
N VAL A 2 -26.21 9.61 -46.31
CA VAL A 2 -25.76 9.54 -44.91
C VAL A 2 -25.10 8.23 -44.40
N ASP A 3 -23.94 8.22 -43.75
CA ASP A 3 -22.95 9.26 -43.41
C ASP A 3 -21.60 8.59 -43.10
N ASP A 4 -20.55 9.37 -43.33
CA ASP A 4 -19.14 9.04 -43.18
C ASP A 4 -18.73 8.74 -41.73
N TYR A 5 -17.87 7.73 -41.58
CA TYR A 5 -17.11 7.47 -40.36
C TYR A 5 -16.05 8.56 -40.17
N GLN A 6 -16.43 9.67 -39.55
CA GLN A 6 -15.50 10.61 -38.94
C GLN A 6 -15.96 10.92 -37.52
N GLY A 7 -15.15 10.50 -36.54
CA GLY A 7 -15.44 10.74 -35.13
C GLY A 7 -14.24 10.41 -34.26
N ALA A 8 -13.34 11.39 -34.17
CA ALA A 8 -12.42 11.66 -33.05
C ALA A 8 -11.63 10.49 -32.44
N ALA A 9 -10.36 10.40 -32.86
CA ALA A 9 -9.30 9.86 -32.03
C ALA A 9 -9.04 10.81 -30.85
N ASP A 10 -9.90 10.80 -29.84
CA ASP A 10 -9.54 11.31 -28.51
C ASP A 10 -8.74 10.22 -27.79
N LYS A 11 -7.42 10.28 -27.98
CA LYS A 11 -6.49 9.64 -27.06
C LYS A 11 -6.54 10.44 -25.77
N GLU A 12 -7.54 10.15 -24.94
CA GLU A 12 -7.52 10.52 -23.53
C GLU A 12 -6.24 9.95 -22.93
N LYS A 13 -5.31 10.89 -22.75
CA LYS A 13 -4.13 10.82 -21.91
C LYS A 13 -4.49 10.02 -20.67
N THR A 14 -4.02 8.78 -20.62
CA THR A 14 -4.01 8.00 -19.39
C THR A 14 -3.09 8.75 -18.43
N GLU A 15 -3.66 9.68 -17.68
CA GLU A 15 -3.09 10.20 -16.45
C GLU A 15 -2.96 8.99 -15.53
N GLN A 16 -1.77 8.38 -15.57
CA GLN A 16 -1.28 7.62 -14.45
C GLN A 16 -1.30 8.59 -13.27
N ALA A 17 -2.36 8.49 -12.48
CA ALA A 17 -2.48 9.14 -11.20
C ALA A 17 -1.23 8.81 -10.38
N SER A 18 -0.32 9.78 -10.35
CA SER A 18 0.58 10.00 -9.25
C SER A 18 -0.30 10.07 -8.00
N HIS A 19 -0.28 9.00 -7.20
CA HIS A 19 -0.87 9.00 -5.87
C HIS A 19 0.04 9.78 -4.91
N ASP A 20 0.34 11.02 -5.30
CA ASP A 20 0.79 12.12 -4.46
C ASP A 20 -0.43 13.03 -4.26
N ASP A 21 -1.50 12.46 -3.68
CA ASP A 21 -2.66 13.24 -3.26
C ASP A 21 -2.40 13.73 -1.84
N GLN A 22 -2.19 15.04 -1.75
CA GLN A 22 -2.24 15.79 -0.51
C GLN A 22 -3.65 15.69 0.08
N ALA A 23 -3.85 14.77 1.03
CA ALA A 23 -5.03 14.79 1.89
C ALA A 23 -4.61 14.36 3.30
N ASP A 24 -4.28 15.35 4.13
CA ASP A 24 -4.66 15.45 5.56
C ASP A 24 -3.73 16.39 6.32
N ALA A 25 -3.81 17.67 5.98
CA ALA A 25 -3.38 18.74 6.87
C ALA A 25 -4.46 18.98 7.95
N ARG A 26 -4.59 18.06 8.91
CA ARG A 26 -5.25 18.29 10.21
C ARG A 26 -4.93 17.16 11.21
N SER A 27 -4.19 17.54 12.26
CA SER A 27 -4.03 16.86 13.56
C SER A 27 -3.47 15.43 13.57
N ASN A 28 -2.14 15.29 13.70
CA ASN A 28 -1.48 14.93 14.96
C ASN A 28 0.06 14.97 14.78
N GLN A 29 0.72 15.93 15.41
CA GLN A 29 2.18 16.07 15.40
C GLN A 29 2.82 14.86 16.08
N GLY A 30 3.40 13.94 15.29
CA GLY A 30 4.15 12.78 15.77
C GLY A 30 4.76 11.89 14.68
N LEU A 31 4.90 12.40 13.45
CA LEU A 31 5.48 11.66 12.32
C LEU A 31 6.97 12.00 12.19
N THR A 32 7.80 11.42 13.05
CA THR A 32 9.24 11.72 13.12
C THR A 32 10.04 10.49 12.69
N ASP A 33 10.86 10.65 11.67
CA ASP A 33 11.93 9.75 11.18
C ASP A 33 11.52 8.37 10.61
N GLU A 34 10.67 7.59 11.29
CA GLU A 34 10.31 6.22 10.85
C GLU A 34 9.57 6.21 9.50
N ASN A 35 8.66 7.18 9.29
CA ASN A 35 7.94 7.29 8.01
C ASN A 35 8.84 7.74 6.86
N ALA A 36 9.81 8.62 7.13
CA ALA A 36 10.77 9.06 6.11
C ALA A 36 11.71 7.91 5.70
N HIS A 37 12.18 7.13 6.68
CA HIS A 37 12.97 5.92 6.43
C HIS A 37 12.19 4.90 5.57
N MET A 38 10.94 4.64 5.90
CA MET A 38 10.09 3.74 5.12
C MET A 38 9.83 4.23 3.69
N GLN A 39 9.69 5.54 3.49
CA GLN A 39 9.59 6.13 2.16
C GLN A 39 10.89 5.96 1.36
N ALA A 40 12.05 6.18 1.99
CA ALA A 40 13.35 5.97 1.37
C ALA A 40 13.57 4.49 0.98
N VAL A 41 13.25 3.54 1.88
CA VAL A 41 13.30 2.10 1.59
C VAL A 41 12.41 1.75 0.38
N ARG A 42 11.18 2.26 0.33
CA ARG A 42 10.27 2.04 -0.80
C ARG A 42 10.83 2.61 -2.11
N GLN A 43 11.35 3.83 -2.10
CA GLN A 43 11.94 4.47 -3.27
C GLN A 43 13.11 3.65 -3.80
N ARG A 44 14.01 3.20 -2.91
CA ARG A 44 15.16 2.36 -3.28
C ARG A 44 14.73 1.02 -3.87
N ILE A 45 13.71 0.38 -3.31
CA ILE A 45 13.13 -0.86 -3.89
C ILE A 45 12.61 -0.62 -5.31
N ASN A 46 11.97 0.53 -5.56
CA ASN A 46 11.44 0.87 -6.88
C ASN A 46 12.56 1.15 -7.89
N GLU A 47 13.63 1.85 -7.50
CA GLU A 47 14.83 2.05 -8.31
C GLU A 47 15.45 0.71 -8.72
N LEU A 48 15.68 -0.18 -7.75
CA LEU A 48 16.21 -1.52 -8.00
C LEU A 48 15.26 -2.38 -8.86
N ALA A 49 13.94 -2.20 -8.71
CA ALA A 49 12.94 -2.87 -9.54
C ALA A 49 12.90 -2.32 -10.97
N ALA A 50 13.13 -1.01 -11.17
CA ALA A 50 13.26 -0.41 -12.49
C ALA A 50 14.54 -0.89 -13.17
N LYS A 51 15.67 -0.91 -12.45
CA LYS A 51 16.94 -1.45 -12.94
C LYS A 51 16.82 -2.93 -13.32
N ALA A 52 16.11 -3.73 -12.54
CA ALA A 52 15.83 -5.14 -12.85
C ALA A 52 15.13 -5.37 -14.20
N LYS A 53 14.35 -4.37 -14.67
CA LYS A 53 13.63 -4.41 -15.95
C LYS A 53 14.45 -3.88 -17.11
N SER A 54 15.63 -3.30 -16.85
CA SER A 54 16.55 -2.82 -17.89
C SER A 54 17.40 -3.97 -18.45
N ASP A 55 17.99 -3.76 -19.64
CA ASP A 55 18.84 -4.75 -20.31
C ASP A 55 20.08 -5.13 -19.49
N ALA A 56 20.55 -4.24 -18.60
CA ALA A 56 21.68 -4.51 -17.71
C ALA A 56 21.31 -5.42 -16.52
N GLY A 57 20.03 -5.50 -16.17
CA GLY A 57 19.54 -6.29 -15.03
C GLY A 57 20.07 -5.83 -13.66
N LEU A 58 19.86 -6.69 -12.66
CA LEU A 58 20.42 -6.53 -11.31
C LEU A 58 21.72 -7.31 -11.20
N THR A 59 22.70 -6.72 -10.50
CA THR A 59 23.83 -7.50 -9.99
C THR A 59 23.40 -8.39 -8.82
N GLU A 60 24.22 -9.38 -8.45
CA GLU A 60 23.97 -10.23 -7.27
C GLU A 60 23.90 -9.41 -5.97
N ALA A 61 24.78 -8.42 -5.83
CA ALA A 61 24.79 -7.52 -4.69
C ALA A 61 23.49 -6.72 -4.57
N GLU A 62 23.01 -6.15 -5.68
CA GLU A 62 21.76 -5.39 -5.71
C GLU A 62 20.52 -6.28 -5.53
N THR A 63 20.60 -7.53 -5.98
CA THR A 63 19.54 -8.52 -5.73
C THR A 63 19.41 -8.81 -4.24
N LYS A 64 20.56 -8.96 -3.55
CA LYS A 64 20.61 -9.13 -2.10
C LYS A 64 20.11 -7.88 -1.37
N GLU A 65 20.58 -6.69 -1.76
CA GLU A 65 20.11 -5.40 -1.22
C GLU A 65 18.58 -5.29 -1.35
N ARG A 66 18.02 -5.57 -2.54
CA ARG A 66 16.58 -5.52 -2.78
C ARG A 66 15.81 -6.50 -1.91
N ALA A 67 16.37 -7.69 -1.66
CA ALA A 67 15.74 -8.70 -0.81
C ALA A 67 15.68 -8.23 0.65
N GLU A 68 16.78 -7.68 1.17
CA GLU A 68 16.88 -7.14 2.53
C GLU A 68 15.90 -5.97 2.74
N LEU A 69 15.91 -5.00 1.83
CA LEU A 69 14.99 -3.85 1.87
C LEU A 69 13.51 -4.28 1.82
N ARG A 70 13.19 -5.32 1.04
CA ARG A 70 11.81 -5.85 0.99
C ARG A 70 11.40 -6.55 2.28
N GLN A 71 12.31 -7.26 2.93
CA GLN A 71 12.03 -7.90 4.21
C GLN A 71 11.70 -6.84 5.27
N GLU A 72 12.51 -5.79 5.34
CA GLU A 72 12.28 -4.64 6.21
C GLU A 72 10.93 -3.97 5.93
N PHE A 73 10.66 -3.66 4.66
CA PHE A 73 9.41 -3.04 4.26
C PHE A 73 8.19 -3.88 4.68
N LEU A 74 8.23 -5.19 4.40
CA LEU A 74 7.13 -6.10 4.73
C LEU A 74 6.94 -6.29 6.23
N ALA A 75 8.00 -6.26 7.03
CA ALA A 75 7.88 -6.36 8.48
C ALA A 75 7.10 -5.17 9.05
N ASN A 76 7.48 -3.96 8.64
CA ASN A 76 6.82 -2.73 9.08
C ASN A 76 5.40 -2.62 8.52
N PHE A 77 5.19 -2.96 7.25
CA PHE A 77 3.86 -3.01 6.64
C PHE A 77 2.92 -3.98 7.38
N LYS A 78 3.39 -5.19 7.71
CA LYS A 78 2.60 -6.18 8.47
C LYS A 78 2.21 -5.66 9.83
N LYS A 79 3.11 -4.98 10.54
CA LYS A 79 2.84 -4.38 11.86
C LYS A 79 1.75 -3.31 11.77
N ALA A 80 1.87 -2.39 10.82
CA ALA A 80 0.87 -1.34 10.61
C ALA A 80 -0.50 -1.93 10.20
N PHE A 81 -0.49 -2.89 9.28
CA PHE A 81 -1.71 -3.55 8.80
C PHE A 81 -2.42 -4.33 9.92
N GLN A 82 -1.67 -5.06 10.76
CA GLN A 82 -2.24 -5.75 11.92
C GLN A 82 -2.95 -4.76 12.84
N SER A 83 -2.31 -3.63 13.18
CA SER A 83 -2.93 -2.60 14.01
C SER A 83 -4.21 -2.06 13.38
N GLN A 84 -4.24 -1.86 12.06
CA GLN A 84 -5.44 -1.36 11.38
C GLN A 84 -6.58 -2.40 11.39
N VAL A 85 -6.27 -3.66 11.11
CA VAL A 85 -7.25 -4.77 11.12
C VAL A 85 -7.84 -4.98 12.51
N GLU A 86 -7.02 -4.85 13.55
CA GLU A 86 -7.47 -4.97 14.94
C GLU A 86 -8.48 -3.90 15.36
N MET A 87 -8.47 -2.73 14.71
CA MET A 87 -9.39 -1.63 15.05
C MET A 87 -10.71 -1.67 14.29
N MET A 88 -10.88 -2.57 13.31
CA MET A 88 -12.11 -2.66 12.50
C MET A 88 -12.94 -3.91 12.81
N GLN A 89 -14.23 -3.82 12.50
CA GLN A 89 -15.15 -4.95 12.45
C GLN A 89 -15.68 -5.08 11.02
N VAL A 90 -15.79 -6.31 10.53
CA VAL A 90 -16.23 -6.60 9.16
C VAL A 90 -17.61 -7.21 9.21
N PHE A 91 -18.55 -6.66 8.45
CA PHE A 91 -19.92 -7.14 8.32
C PHE A 91 -20.20 -7.55 6.87
N ASP A 92 -21.02 -8.59 6.69
CA ASP A 92 -21.51 -8.98 5.37
C ASP A 92 -22.64 -8.05 4.88
N LYS A 93 -23.18 -8.33 3.69
CA LYS A 93 -24.28 -7.54 3.10
C LYS A 93 -25.59 -7.66 3.87
N GLU A 94 -25.75 -8.70 4.67
CA GLU A 94 -26.94 -8.98 5.48
C GLU A 94 -26.82 -8.35 6.88
N GLY A 95 -25.66 -7.79 7.22
CA GLY A 95 -25.37 -7.15 8.51
C GLY A 95 -24.80 -8.10 9.56
N ASN A 96 -24.47 -9.35 9.20
CA ASN A 96 -23.83 -10.28 10.13
C ASN A 96 -22.34 -9.97 10.26
N GLU A 97 -21.82 -10.02 11.48
CA GLU A 97 -20.39 -9.81 11.70
C GLU A 97 -19.57 -11.02 11.23
N VAL A 98 -18.74 -10.78 10.21
CA VAL A 98 -17.84 -11.77 9.60
C VAL A 98 -16.36 -11.48 9.92
N THR A 99 -16.07 -10.67 10.94
CA THR A 99 -14.72 -10.49 11.48
C THR A 99 -14.10 -11.85 11.83
N PRO A 100 -12.92 -12.23 11.32
CA PRO A 100 -12.33 -13.54 11.62
C PRO A 100 -12.12 -13.80 13.12
N ASP A 101 -12.31 -15.05 13.57
CA ASP A 101 -12.19 -15.44 14.98
C ASP A 101 -10.87 -15.03 15.63
N LYS A 102 -9.77 -15.14 14.87
CA LYS A 102 -8.44 -14.74 15.33
C LYS A 102 -8.39 -13.26 15.70
N VAL A 103 -8.99 -12.41 14.88
CA VAL A 103 -9.03 -10.96 15.11
C VAL A 103 -9.92 -10.66 16.31
N ARG A 104 -11.09 -11.29 16.43
CA ARG A 104 -11.98 -11.14 17.60
C ARG A 104 -11.29 -11.52 18.91
N LYS A 105 -10.51 -12.60 18.92
CA LYS A 105 -9.74 -13.03 20.10
C LYS A 105 -8.70 -11.99 20.51
N ILE A 106 -7.93 -11.49 19.54
CA ILE A 106 -6.92 -10.46 19.78
C ILE A 106 -7.55 -9.16 20.28
N GLN A 107 -8.70 -8.75 19.71
CA GLN A 107 -9.44 -7.58 20.17
C GLN A 107 -9.89 -7.71 21.64
N ARG A 108 -10.41 -8.88 22.04
CA ARG A 108 -10.78 -9.14 23.45
C ARG A 108 -9.57 -9.14 24.37
N GLU A 109 -8.46 -9.77 23.96
CA GLU A 109 -7.21 -9.78 24.73
C GLU A 109 -6.65 -8.36 24.93
N LYS A 110 -6.84 -7.48 23.94
CA LYS A 110 -6.45 -6.06 23.98
C LYS A 110 -7.49 -5.14 24.64
N GLY A 111 -8.64 -5.66 25.07
CA GLY A 111 -9.73 -4.85 25.65
C GLY A 111 -10.42 -3.91 24.65
N LEU A 112 -10.26 -4.14 23.34
CA LEU A 112 -10.89 -3.36 22.27
C LEU A 112 -12.34 -3.79 21.98
N ARG A 113 -12.81 -4.83 22.67
CA ARG A 113 -14.13 -5.41 22.46
C ARG A 113 -14.67 -5.94 23.79
N ASP A 114 -15.90 -5.55 24.10
CA ASP A 114 -16.64 -6.08 25.25
C ASP A 114 -17.13 -7.51 24.98
N ASN A 115 -17.28 -8.29 26.06
CA ASN A 115 -17.68 -9.71 26.01
C ASN A 115 -19.11 -9.92 25.51
#